data_AF-A0A2M6Y477-F1
#
_entry.id   AF-A0A2M6Y477-F1
#
_cell.length_a   1.000
_cell.length_b   1.000
_cell.length_c   1.000
_cell.angle_alpha   90.00
_cell.angle_beta   90.00
_cell.angle_gamma   90.00
#
_symmetry.space_group_name_H-M   'P 1'
#
loop_
_entity.id
_entity.type
_entity.pdbx_description
1 polymer ?
#
loop_
_entity_poly.entity_id
_entity_poly.type
_entity_poly.pdbx_seq_one_letter_code
_entity_poly.pdbx_strand_id
1 'polypeptide(L)'
;MIFTLKWLYPYWRAHAVRMTFIVVFGMASAVLHTINPLLIKNIINGLGANLNPEYIRHNVLMILAVGFGIYVTNMVAQRNRAYMNMRLEWEFRRKVFDHIIRLDRNFYHKYTTGDLVTRLVDDISNKISWFSCSGVFRFIQAMFTLIAVVAVMLHLNGLLAFWVLLPLPVILVFSIRTGRLLTARYTELQESITALYDFLETCFTGIRVIKANAKETSQQTFFKTRTEGQRKAEISTARLNILFTYFWNEAGFISVALLYIAGGLMVMNGTATLGELIAFQFYANMVVQPLMDISQFVVAGNRAGVSIKRIDELLSTRSALKFAAGGASRPESIRELEFKKAALKNPKGDDFLLKDISFRALRGQRVALVGKIGCGKSTLLALALRLSEHDAGDIAVNGADIRTLDLKRFREK
;
A
#
# COMPACT_ATOMS: atom_id res chain seq x y z
N MET A 1 2.38 11.55 7.13
CA MET A 1 2.84 10.58 8.15
C MET A 1 1.97 10.54 9.41
N ILE A 2 1.86 11.62 10.20
CA ILE A 2 1.11 11.61 11.48
C ILE A 2 -0.33 11.09 11.32
N PHE A 3 -1.06 11.59 10.32
CA PHE A 3 -2.41 11.11 9.98
C PHE A 3 -2.44 9.59 9.75
N THR A 4 -1.53 9.07 8.93
CA THR A 4 -1.39 7.63 8.62
C THR A 4 -1.21 6.80 9.89
N LEU A 5 -0.30 7.21 10.78
CA LEU A 5 -0.01 6.48 12.02
C LEU A 5 -1.21 6.53 12.99
N LYS A 6 -1.87 7.69 13.12
CA LYS A 6 -3.08 7.83 13.94
C LYS A 6 -4.22 6.94 13.44
N TRP A 7 -4.39 6.80 12.12
CA TRP A 7 -5.41 5.93 11.53
C TRP A 7 -5.14 4.45 11.81
N LEU A 8 -3.86 4.04 11.86
CA LEU A 8 -3.46 2.66 12.10
C LEU A 8 -3.47 2.24 13.58
N TYR A 9 -3.31 3.21 14.49
CA TYR A 9 -3.20 2.98 15.93
C TYR A 9 -4.31 2.07 16.53
N PRO A 10 -5.61 2.22 16.19
CA PRO A 10 -6.65 1.35 16.74
C PRO A 10 -6.45 -0.13 16.37
N TYR A 11 -5.96 -0.40 15.15
CA TYR A 11 -5.70 -1.77 14.69
C TYR A 11 -4.45 -2.35 15.36
N TRP A 12 -3.42 -1.54 15.59
CA TRP A 12 -2.26 -1.96 16.37
C TRP A 12 -2.61 -2.27 17.81
N ARG A 13 -3.48 -1.46 18.43
CA ARG A 13 -3.97 -1.71 19.79
C ARG A 13 -4.77 -3.01 19.87
N ALA A 14 -5.61 -3.29 18.88
CA ALA A 14 -6.36 -4.55 18.81
C ALA A 14 -5.45 -5.78 18.67
N HIS A 15 -4.32 -5.65 17.97
CA HIS A 15 -3.34 -6.73 17.75
C HIS A 15 -2.05 -6.56 18.56
N ALA A 16 -2.11 -5.85 19.69
CA ALA A 16 -0.92 -5.38 20.43
C ALA A 16 0.03 -6.52 20.80
N VAL A 17 -0.50 -7.66 21.26
CA VAL A 17 0.32 -8.82 21.66
C VAL A 17 1.22 -9.26 20.50
N ARG A 18 0.64 -9.57 19.33
CA ARG A 18 1.41 -10.05 18.17
C ARG A 18 2.34 -8.97 17.61
N MET A 19 1.93 -7.70 17.61
CA MET A 19 2.79 -6.60 17.22
C MET A 19 4.01 -6.48 18.13
N THR A 20 3.83 -6.62 19.45
CA THR A 20 4.92 -6.66 20.42
C THR A 20 5.83 -7.87 20.18
N PHE A 21 5.29 -9.06 19.91
CA PHE A 21 6.09 -10.24 19.53
C PHE A 21 7.00 -9.97 18.32
N ILE A 22 6.44 -9.36 17.27
CA ILE A 22 7.20 -9.02 16.06
C ILE A 22 8.35 -8.08 16.40
N VAL A 23 8.08 -7.01 17.17
CA VAL A 23 9.09 -6.03 17.59
C VAL A 23 10.17 -6.65 18.47
N VAL A 24 9.78 -7.38 19.52
CA VAL A 24 10.72 -7.98 20.49
C VAL A 24 11.63 -9.00 19.81
N PHE A 25 11.08 -9.94 19.03
CA PHE A 25 11.89 -10.93 18.33
C PHE A 25 12.73 -10.31 17.20
N GLY A 26 12.24 -9.23 16.57
CA GLY A 26 13.02 -8.45 15.61
C GLY A 26 14.23 -7.76 16.25
N MET A 27 14.04 -7.16 17.42
CA MET A 27 15.12 -6.53 18.20
C MET A 27 16.10 -7.57 18.72
N ALA A 28 15.61 -8.70 19.25
CA ALA A 28 16.46 -9.80 19.69
C ALA A 28 17.32 -10.35 18.54
N SER A 29 16.72 -10.55 17.35
CA SER A 29 17.45 -10.92 16.13
C SER A 29 18.53 -9.88 15.79
N ALA A 30 18.21 -8.59 15.84
CA ALA A 30 19.17 -7.52 15.59
C ALA A 30 20.37 -7.56 16.56
N VAL A 31 20.14 -7.76 17.86
CA VAL A 31 21.23 -7.92 18.85
C VAL A 31 22.08 -9.17 18.54
N LEU A 32 21.46 -10.30 18.24
CA LEU A 32 22.22 -11.52 17.91
C LEU A 32 23.08 -11.33 16.65
N HIS A 33 22.55 -10.61 15.66
CA HIS A 33 23.33 -10.23 14.48
C HIS A 33 24.53 -9.35 14.82
N THR A 34 24.44 -8.43 15.80
CA THR A 34 25.59 -7.61 16.20
C THR A 34 26.65 -8.38 16.99
N ILE A 35 26.29 -9.49 17.63
CA ILE A 35 27.23 -10.35 18.36
C ILE A 35 28.12 -11.16 17.40
N ASN A 36 27.59 -11.59 16.25
CA ASN A 36 28.31 -12.50 15.36
C ASN A 36 29.69 -11.96 14.89
N PRO A 37 29.84 -10.69 14.46
CA PRO A 37 31.16 -10.13 14.14
C PRO A 37 32.16 -10.13 15.31
N LEU A 38 31.70 -10.00 16.57
CA LEU A 38 32.57 -10.07 17.75
C LEU A 38 33.19 -11.47 17.91
N LEU A 39 32.39 -12.51 17.67
CA LEU A 39 32.87 -13.89 17.75
C LEU A 39 33.88 -14.18 16.64
N ILE A 40 33.67 -13.63 15.44
CA ILE A 40 34.65 -13.70 14.35
C ILE A 40 35.94 -12.96 14.72
N LYS A 41 35.85 -11.74 15.28
CA LYS A 41 37.01 -11.01 15.83
C LYS A 41 37.79 -11.88 16.81
N ASN A 42 37.09 -12.51 17.76
CA ASN A 42 37.71 -13.32 18.80
C ASN A 42 38.47 -14.51 18.21
N ILE A 43 37.89 -15.21 17.22
CA ILE A 43 38.55 -16.32 16.53
C ILE A 43 39.82 -15.83 15.84
N ILE A 44 39.74 -14.73 15.08
CA ILE A 44 40.89 -14.19 14.32
C ILE A 44 42.02 -13.76 15.27
N ASN A 45 41.69 -13.05 16.34
CA ASN A 45 42.68 -12.67 17.36
C ASN A 45 43.29 -13.91 18.05
N GLY A 46 42.46 -14.94 18.33
CA GLY A 46 42.92 -16.18 18.95
C GLY A 46 43.87 -17.00 18.06
N LEU A 47 43.63 -16.99 16.74
CA LEU A 47 44.50 -17.63 15.75
C LEU A 47 45.86 -16.93 15.64
N GLY A 48 45.90 -15.59 15.76
CA GLY A 48 47.13 -14.81 15.66
C GLY A 48 48.00 -14.77 16.92
N ALA A 49 47.43 -15.08 18.10
CA ALA A 49 48.15 -15.01 19.37
C ALA A 49 48.75 -16.38 19.79
N ASN A 50 47.92 -17.28 20.32
CA ASN A 50 48.38 -18.50 21.02
C ASN A 50 47.73 -19.81 20.52
N LEU A 51 46.88 -19.76 19.48
CA LEU A 51 46.21 -20.93 18.88
C LEU A 51 45.52 -21.86 19.91
N ASN A 52 45.00 -21.32 21.02
CA ASN A 52 44.34 -22.13 22.06
C ASN A 52 43.10 -22.84 21.47
N PRO A 53 43.11 -24.19 21.33
CA PRO A 53 42.03 -24.91 20.67
C PRO A 53 40.70 -24.82 21.41
N GLU A 54 40.72 -24.73 22.74
CA GLU A 54 39.50 -24.62 23.54
C GLU A 54 38.82 -23.27 23.38
N TYR A 55 39.60 -22.19 23.34
CA TYR A 55 39.09 -20.84 23.10
C TYR A 55 38.47 -20.72 21.71
N ILE A 56 39.13 -21.28 20.69
CA ILE A 56 38.60 -21.30 19.32
C ILE A 56 37.32 -22.14 19.26
N ARG A 57 37.32 -23.35 19.82
CA ARG A 57 36.14 -24.24 19.90
C ARG A 57 34.96 -23.55 20.57
N HIS A 58 35.19 -22.86 21.69
CA HIS A 58 34.14 -22.10 22.39
C HIS A 58 33.52 -21.03 21.49
N ASN A 59 34.34 -20.21 20.82
CA ASN A 59 33.81 -19.16 19.93
C ASN A 59 33.08 -19.74 18.70
N VAL A 60 33.55 -20.86 18.13
CA VAL A 60 32.85 -21.55 17.04
C VAL A 60 31.49 -22.08 17.50
N LEU A 61 31.42 -22.72 18.67
CA LEU A 61 30.16 -23.18 19.25
C LEU A 61 29.21 -22.01 19.56
N MET A 62 29.75 -20.88 20.02
CA MET A 62 28.98 -19.65 20.22
C MET A 62 28.45 -19.09 18.89
N ILE A 63 29.21 -19.14 17.79
CA ILE A 63 28.72 -18.74 16.47
C ILE A 63 27.56 -19.63 16.04
N LEU A 64 27.65 -20.95 16.24
CA LEU A 64 26.56 -21.88 15.94
C LEU A 64 25.32 -21.60 16.80
N ALA A 65 25.51 -21.38 18.10
CA ALA A 65 24.42 -21.06 19.02
C ALA A 65 23.74 -19.73 18.69
N VAL A 66 24.53 -18.68 18.43
CA VAL A 66 24.02 -17.36 18.00
C VAL A 66 23.34 -17.47 16.63
N GLY A 67 23.92 -18.20 15.69
CA GLY A 67 23.33 -18.47 14.37
C GLY A 67 21.97 -19.18 14.48
N PHE A 68 21.87 -20.18 15.35
CA PHE A 68 20.59 -20.84 15.66
C PHE A 68 19.59 -19.87 16.32
N GLY A 69 20.05 -19.02 17.25
CA GLY A 69 19.23 -17.96 17.84
C GLY A 69 18.71 -16.96 16.80
N ILE A 70 19.56 -16.54 15.86
CA ILE A 70 19.20 -15.68 14.72
C ILE A 70 18.12 -16.37 13.87
N TYR A 71 18.31 -17.65 13.55
CA TYR A 71 17.34 -18.43 12.79
C TYR A 71 15.97 -18.48 13.49
N VAL A 72 15.93 -18.86 14.77
CA VAL A 72 14.68 -18.97 15.54
C VAL A 72 14.00 -17.61 15.67
N THR A 73 14.74 -16.57 16.05
CA THR A 73 14.18 -15.23 16.24
C THR A 73 13.64 -14.64 14.93
N ASN A 74 14.39 -14.76 13.83
CA ASN A 74 13.91 -14.34 12.52
C ASN A 74 12.71 -15.16 12.06
N MET A 75 12.71 -16.48 12.23
CA MET A 75 11.58 -17.32 11.84
C MET A 75 10.30 -16.89 12.55
N VAL A 76 10.36 -16.65 13.86
CA VAL A 76 9.21 -16.19 14.66
C VAL A 76 8.76 -14.80 14.21
N ALA A 77 9.68 -13.84 14.07
CA ALA A 77 9.35 -12.48 13.66
C ALA A 77 8.74 -12.45 12.24
N GLN A 78 9.36 -13.14 11.28
CA GLN A 78 8.93 -13.17 9.87
C GLN A 78 7.58 -13.86 9.70
N ARG A 79 7.36 -14.99 10.37
CA ARG A 79 6.06 -15.70 10.33
C ARG A 79 4.94 -14.83 10.88
N ASN A 80 5.15 -14.21 12.05
CA ASN A 80 4.14 -13.34 12.66
C ASN A 80 3.91 -12.08 11.81
N ARG A 81 4.96 -11.50 11.22
CA ARG A 81 4.85 -10.38 10.29
C ARG A 81 4.02 -10.75 9.06
N ALA A 82 4.32 -11.87 8.40
CA ALA A 82 3.58 -12.35 7.23
C ALA A 82 2.09 -12.57 7.57
N TYR A 83 1.80 -13.26 8.68
CA TYR A 83 0.44 -13.43 9.16
C TYR A 83 -0.26 -12.08 9.40
N MET A 84 0.42 -11.13 10.03
CA MET A 84 -0.18 -9.84 10.39
C MET A 84 -0.48 -8.97 9.17
N ASN A 85 0.37 -9.02 8.12
CA ASN A 85 0.03 -8.39 6.84
C ASN A 85 -1.27 -8.97 6.26
N MET A 86 -1.41 -10.30 6.22
CA MET A 86 -2.63 -10.91 5.70
C MET A 86 -3.85 -10.62 6.57
N ARG A 87 -3.67 -10.60 7.90
CA ARG A 87 -4.73 -10.34 8.86
C ARG A 87 -5.27 -8.91 8.73
N LEU A 88 -4.38 -7.92 8.70
CA LEU A 88 -4.77 -6.51 8.56
C LEU A 88 -5.38 -6.25 7.17
N GLU A 89 -4.85 -6.86 6.11
CA GLU A 89 -5.43 -6.80 4.77
C GLU A 89 -6.88 -7.30 4.78
N TRP A 90 -7.13 -8.46 5.38
CA TRP A 90 -8.47 -9.02 5.50
C TRP A 90 -9.41 -8.13 6.32
N GLU A 91 -8.96 -7.60 7.46
CA GLU A 91 -9.78 -6.71 8.30
C GLU A 91 -10.16 -5.41 7.57
N PHE A 92 -9.19 -4.78 6.89
CA PHE A 92 -9.44 -3.58 6.10
C PHE A 92 -10.39 -3.87 4.93
N ARG A 93 -10.11 -4.92 4.15
CA ARG A 93 -10.92 -5.28 2.97
C ARG A 93 -12.35 -5.62 3.39
N ARG A 94 -12.51 -6.43 4.43
CA ARG A 94 -13.83 -6.80 4.96
C ARG A 94 -14.59 -5.57 5.43
N LYS A 95 -13.98 -4.69 6.21
CA LYS A 95 -14.63 -3.47 6.72
C LYS A 95 -15.13 -2.57 5.58
N VAL A 96 -14.32 -2.38 4.55
CA VAL A 96 -14.71 -1.57 3.38
C VAL A 96 -15.80 -2.27 2.58
N PHE A 97 -15.64 -3.57 2.31
CA PHE A 97 -16.62 -4.36 1.57
C PHE A 97 -17.99 -4.36 2.26
N ASP A 98 -18.04 -4.69 3.56
CA ASP A 98 -19.27 -4.74 4.36
C ASP A 98 -20.00 -3.39 4.40
N HIS A 99 -19.26 -2.28 4.31
CA HIS A 99 -19.81 -0.93 4.24
C HIS A 99 -20.39 -0.62 2.86
N ILE A 100 -19.59 -0.80 1.80
CA ILE A 100 -19.99 -0.35 0.46
C ILE A 100 -21.17 -1.15 -0.12
N ILE A 101 -21.31 -2.44 0.22
CA ILE A 101 -22.44 -3.26 -0.26
C ILE A 101 -23.80 -2.82 0.30
N ARG A 102 -23.81 -1.94 1.31
CA ARG A 102 -25.02 -1.39 1.94
C ARG A 102 -25.37 0.00 1.42
N LEU A 103 -24.53 0.60 0.56
CA LEU A 103 -24.77 1.92 0.00
C LEU A 103 -25.78 1.85 -1.14
N ASP A 104 -26.43 2.96 -1.43
CA ASP A 104 -27.46 3.04 -2.47
C ASP A 104 -26.88 3.36 -3.85
N ARG A 105 -27.78 3.43 -4.83
CA ARG A 105 -27.44 3.66 -6.23
C ARG A 105 -26.62 4.94 -6.46
N ASN A 106 -26.78 5.99 -5.65
CA ASN A 106 -26.02 7.24 -5.83
C ASN A 106 -24.51 7.01 -5.64
N PHE A 107 -24.13 6.14 -4.71
CA PHE A 107 -22.73 5.74 -4.53
C PHE A 107 -22.17 5.08 -5.80
N TYR A 108 -22.90 4.13 -6.38
CA TYR A 108 -22.46 3.40 -7.57
C TYR A 108 -22.50 4.22 -8.87
N HIS A 109 -23.18 5.38 -8.87
CA HIS A 109 -23.06 6.37 -9.94
C HIS A 109 -21.83 7.27 -9.76
N LYS A 110 -21.41 7.51 -8.52
CA LYS A 110 -20.24 8.33 -8.21
C LYS A 110 -18.93 7.57 -8.41
N TYR A 111 -18.88 6.30 -8.00
CA TYR A 111 -17.68 5.46 -8.07
C TYR A 111 -17.84 4.35 -9.09
N THR A 112 -16.88 4.23 -10.00
CA THR A 112 -16.87 3.15 -11.00
C THR A 112 -16.47 1.82 -10.38
N THR A 113 -16.94 0.71 -10.95
CA THR A 113 -16.57 -0.65 -10.49
C THR A 113 -15.04 -0.84 -10.50
N GLY A 114 -14.34 -0.32 -11.51
CA GLY A 114 -12.88 -0.40 -11.59
C GLY A 114 -12.15 0.36 -10.47
N ASP A 115 -12.63 1.55 -10.09
CA ASP A 115 -12.07 2.30 -8.95
C ASP A 115 -12.28 1.51 -7.64
N LEU A 116 -13.47 0.95 -7.43
CA LEU A 116 -13.77 0.14 -6.23
C LEU A 116 -12.87 -1.10 -6.13
N VAL A 117 -12.68 -1.83 -7.24
CA VAL A 117 -11.79 -3.00 -7.27
C VAL A 117 -10.35 -2.58 -6.98
N THR A 118 -9.87 -1.50 -7.60
CA THR A 118 -8.50 -0.99 -7.36
C THR A 118 -8.29 -0.59 -5.90
N ARG A 119 -9.28 0.08 -5.29
CA ARG A 119 -9.23 0.45 -3.87
C ARG A 119 -9.23 -0.79 -2.96
N LEU A 120 -10.04 -1.81 -3.25
CA LEU A 120 -10.13 -3.03 -2.43
C LEU A 120 -8.94 -3.98 -2.58
N VAL A 121 -8.26 -3.94 -3.73
CA VAL A 121 -7.13 -4.84 -4.04
C VAL A 121 -5.81 -4.11 -3.79
N ASP A 122 -5.45 -3.14 -4.63
CA ASP A 122 -4.13 -2.52 -4.61
C ASP A 122 -3.93 -1.56 -3.44
N ASP A 123 -4.89 -0.67 -3.17
CA ASP A 123 -4.76 0.28 -2.06
C ASP A 123 -4.69 -0.43 -0.71
N ILE A 124 -5.56 -1.42 -0.47
CA ILE A 124 -5.58 -2.14 0.79
C ILE A 124 -4.38 -3.09 0.95
N SER A 125 -4.09 -3.95 -0.05
CA SER A 125 -3.05 -4.99 0.08
C SER A 125 -1.65 -4.39 0.03
N ASN A 126 -1.30 -3.76 -1.10
CA ASN A 126 0.08 -3.36 -1.41
C ASN A 126 0.53 -2.09 -0.69
N LYS A 127 -0.40 -1.25 -0.24
CA LYS A 127 -0.08 0.06 0.34
C LYS A 127 -0.41 0.11 1.83
N ILE A 128 -1.68 0.00 2.20
CA ILE A 128 -2.11 0.17 3.59
C ILE A 128 -1.65 -1.00 4.46
N SER A 129 -2.00 -2.23 4.09
CA SER A 129 -1.69 -3.42 4.88
C SER A 129 -0.18 -3.63 5.00
N TRP A 130 0.53 -3.64 3.86
CA TRP A 130 1.98 -3.78 3.88
C TRP A 130 2.67 -2.71 4.75
N PHE A 131 2.28 -1.43 4.62
CA PHE A 131 2.88 -0.37 5.44
C PHE A 131 2.54 -0.54 6.93
N SER A 132 1.29 -0.93 7.24
CA SER A 132 0.79 -1.07 8.60
C SER A 132 1.53 -2.11 9.44
N CYS A 133 2.16 -3.09 8.79
CA CYS A 133 2.97 -4.09 9.48
C CYS A 133 4.42 -4.04 8.98
N SER A 134 4.69 -4.47 7.75
CA SER A 134 6.06 -4.58 7.22
C SER A 134 6.80 -3.25 7.15
N GLY A 135 6.16 -2.20 6.65
CA GLY A 135 6.78 -0.88 6.50
C GLY A 135 7.23 -0.29 7.84
N VAL A 136 6.32 -0.27 8.83
CA VAL A 136 6.61 0.26 10.17
C VAL A 136 7.58 -0.63 10.93
N PHE A 137 7.42 -1.96 10.88
CA PHE A 137 8.32 -2.86 11.58
C PHE A 137 9.76 -2.80 11.04
N ARG A 138 9.94 -2.80 9.71
CA ARG A 138 11.28 -2.68 9.10
C ARG A 138 11.96 -1.38 9.50
N PHE A 139 11.21 -0.28 9.57
CA PHE A 139 11.74 0.99 10.06
C PHE A 139 12.22 0.91 11.51
N ILE A 140 11.40 0.35 12.41
CA ILE A 140 11.78 0.19 13.83
C ILE A 140 13.01 -0.71 13.96
N GLN A 141 13.02 -1.85 13.27
CA GLN A 141 14.14 -2.78 13.27
C GLN A 141 15.41 -2.13 12.71
N ALA A 142 15.30 -1.37 11.61
CA ALA A 142 16.41 -0.64 11.00
C ALA A 142 17.02 0.39 11.96
N MET A 143 16.18 1.22 12.59
CA MET A 143 16.63 2.19 13.59
C MET A 143 17.35 1.51 14.75
N PHE A 144 16.78 0.42 15.27
CA PHE A 144 17.37 -0.33 16.37
C PHE A 144 18.69 -0.99 15.98
N THR A 145 18.76 -1.67 14.83
CA THR A 145 19.98 -2.27 14.30
C THR A 145 21.08 -1.21 14.11
N LEU A 146 20.74 -0.06 13.54
CA LEU A 146 21.71 1.03 13.34
C LEU A 146 22.27 1.52 14.67
N ILE A 147 21.41 1.77 15.67
CA ILE A 147 21.83 2.18 17.02
C ILE A 147 22.71 1.11 17.67
N ALA A 148 22.31 -0.16 17.61
CA ALA A 148 23.04 -1.27 18.21
C ALA A 148 24.42 -1.47 17.56
N VAL A 149 24.50 -1.45 16.23
CA VAL A 149 25.78 -1.59 15.49
C VAL A 149 26.70 -0.42 15.81
N VAL A 150 26.21 0.82 15.75
CA VAL A 150 27.02 2.01 16.07
C VAL A 150 27.51 1.98 17.51
N ALA A 151 26.66 1.59 18.47
CA ALA A 151 27.05 1.47 19.87
C ALA A 151 28.17 0.43 20.07
N VAL A 152 28.06 -0.74 19.43
CA VAL A 152 29.09 -1.78 19.50
C VAL A 152 30.40 -1.31 18.85
N MET A 153 30.34 -0.66 17.68
CA MET A 153 31.52 -0.12 17.01
C MET A 153 32.24 0.93 17.87
N LEU A 154 31.51 1.88 18.45
CA LEU A 154 32.09 2.90 19.31
C LEU A 154 32.71 2.29 20.57
N HIS A 155 32.10 1.25 21.13
CA HIS A 155 32.64 0.52 22.28
C HIS A 155 33.92 -0.24 21.95
N LEU A 156 34.03 -0.82 20.75
CA LEU A 156 35.23 -1.53 20.31
C LEU A 156 36.40 -0.58 20.04
N ASN A 157 36.18 0.39 19.15
CA ASN A 157 37.21 1.35 18.75
C ASN A 157 36.55 2.58 18.10
N GLY A 158 36.50 3.69 18.83
CA GLY A 158 35.86 4.93 18.36
C GLY A 158 36.50 5.53 17.11
N LEU A 159 37.81 5.37 16.91
CA LEU A 159 38.51 5.91 15.76
C LEU A 159 38.22 5.09 14.49
N LEU A 160 38.22 3.76 14.58
CA LEU A 160 37.74 2.89 13.48
C LEU A 160 36.28 3.18 13.15
N ALA A 161 35.45 3.38 14.18
CA ALA A 161 34.03 3.69 14.00
C ALA A 161 33.85 5.00 13.23
N PHE A 162 34.60 6.04 13.57
CA PHE A 162 34.58 7.31 12.83
C PHE A 162 34.82 7.10 11.34
N TRP A 163 35.88 6.38 10.95
CA TRP A 163 36.20 6.15 9.54
C TRP A 163 35.14 5.35 8.78
N VAL A 164 34.54 4.34 9.41
CA VAL A 164 33.47 3.54 8.80
C VAL A 164 32.16 4.33 8.67
N LEU A 165 31.85 5.15 9.67
CA LEU A 165 30.60 5.92 9.71
C LEU A 165 30.68 7.21 8.88
N LEU A 166 31.87 7.73 8.61
CA LEU A 166 32.10 8.98 7.88
C LEU A 166 31.38 9.04 6.52
N PRO A 167 31.33 7.97 5.69
CA PRO A 167 30.59 8.01 4.42
C PRO A 167 29.07 7.95 4.58
N LEU A 168 28.54 7.46 5.71
CA LEU A 168 27.11 7.19 5.86
C LEU A 168 26.21 8.43 5.70
N PRO A 169 26.53 9.62 6.25
CA PRO A 169 25.75 10.83 6.00
C PRO A 169 25.66 11.18 4.51
N VAL A 170 26.76 11.02 3.77
CA VAL A 170 26.80 11.27 2.31
C VAL A 170 25.91 10.28 1.57
N ILE A 171 26.00 8.99 1.93
CA ILE A 171 25.17 7.93 1.37
C ILE A 171 23.68 8.19 1.64
N LEU A 172 23.33 8.61 2.86
CA LEU A 172 21.95 8.92 3.25
C LEU A 172 21.39 10.11 2.46
N VAL A 173 22.15 11.22 2.36
CA VAL A 173 21.74 12.40 1.60
C VAL A 173 21.55 12.06 0.13
N PHE A 174 22.49 11.32 -0.47
CA PHE A 174 22.39 10.88 -1.87
C PHE A 174 21.17 9.98 -2.07
N SER A 175 20.93 9.04 -1.17
CA SER A 175 19.76 8.14 -1.21
C SER A 175 18.43 8.91 -1.20
N ILE A 176 18.28 9.88 -0.31
CA ILE A 176 17.06 10.71 -0.22
C ILE A 176 16.87 11.55 -1.49
N ARG A 177 17.93 12.18 -2.00
CA ARG A 177 17.87 13.04 -3.19
C ARG A 177 17.54 12.23 -4.45
N THR A 178 18.26 11.14 -4.67
CA THR A 178 18.08 10.30 -5.86
C THR A 178 16.76 9.54 -5.83
N GLY A 179 16.29 9.12 -4.65
CA GLY A 179 14.96 8.52 -4.48
C GLY A 179 13.82 9.46 -4.90
N ARG A 180 13.91 10.76 -4.57
CA ARG A 180 12.93 11.77 -5.03
C ARG A 180 12.96 11.95 -6.54
N LEU A 181 14.15 12.04 -7.13
CA LEU A 181 14.31 12.19 -8.57
C LEU A 181 13.78 10.95 -9.32
N LEU A 182 14.08 9.76 -8.82
CA LEU A 182 13.63 8.49 -9.38
C LEU A 182 12.10 8.38 -9.30
N THR A 183 11.50 8.82 -8.20
CA THR A 183 10.04 8.91 -8.08
C THR A 183 9.43 9.79 -9.16
N ALA A 184 10.01 10.97 -9.44
CA ALA A 184 9.52 11.85 -10.49
C ALA A 184 9.62 11.21 -11.89
N ARG A 185 10.73 10.53 -12.19
CA ARG A 185 10.92 9.80 -13.46
C ARG A 185 9.95 8.63 -13.63
N TYR A 186 9.69 7.88 -12.56
CA TYR A 186 8.66 6.84 -12.59
C TYR A 186 7.25 7.40 -12.83
N THR A 187 6.94 8.59 -12.32
CA THR A 187 5.66 9.27 -12.63
C THR A 187 5.56 9.60 -14.12
N GLU A 188 6.58 10.25 -14.70
CA GLU A 188 6.63 10.56 -16.15
C GLU A 188 6.50 9.27 -17.00
N LEU A 189 7.19 8.20 -16.59
CA LEU A 189 7.08 6.90 -17.24
C LEU A 189 5.65 6.35 -17.17
N GLN A 190 5.02 6.38 -15.98
CA GLN A 190 3.66 5.88 -15.80
C GLN A 190 2.63 6.67 -16.63
N GLU A 191 2.81 7.99 -16.74
CA GLU A 191 1.99 8.84 -17.60
C GLU A 191 2.13 8.45 -19.07
N SER A 192 3.36 8.18 -19.54
CA SER A 192 3.60 7.73 -20.92
C SER A 192 2.96 6.36 -21.23
N ILE A 193 3.01 5.42 -20.29
CA ILE A 193 2.36 4.10 -20.39
C ILE A 193 0.84 4.27 -20.47
N THR A 194 0.28 5.10 -19.59
CA THR A 194 -1.16 5.39 -19.56
C THR A 194 -1.61 5.99 -20.90
N ALA A 195 -0.88 6.98 -21.42
CA ALA A 195 -1.18 7.60 -22.70
C ALA A 195 -1.07 6.64 -23.91
N LEU A 196 -0.24 5.59 -23.83
CA LEU A 196 -0.20 4.53 -24.84
C LEU A 196 -1.40 3.59 -24.70
N TYR A 197 -1.77 3.21 -23.47
CA TYR A 197 -2.92 2.32 -23.23
C TYR A 197 -4.24 2.96 -23.64
N ASP A 198 -4.45 4.24 -23.31
CA ASP A 198 -5.63 5.00 -23.74
C ASP A 198 -5.73 5.04 -25.28
N PHE A 199 -4.59 5.21 -25.95
CA PHE A 199 -4.52 5.17 -27.41
C PHE A 199 -4.89 3.79 -27.97
N LEU A 200 -4.32 2.71 -27.42
CA LEU A 200 -4.61 1.34 -27.85
C LEU A 200 -6.07 0.97 -27.62
N GLU A 201 -6.63 1.32 -26.45
CA GLU A 201 -8.05 1.11 -26.14
C GLU A 201 -8.94 1.83 -27.15
N THR A 202 -8.63 3.09 -27.47
CA THR A 202 -9.34 3.88 -28.48
C THR A 202 -9.27 3.22 -29.86
N CYS A 203 -8.09 2.74 -30.28
CA CYS A 203 -7.92 2.07 -31.56
C CYS A 203 -8.69 0.75 -31.65
N PHE A 204 -8.64 -0.10 -30.63
CA PHE A 204 -9.31 -1.40 -30.66
C PHE A 204 -10.84 -1.27 -30.53
N THR A 205 -11.31 -0.36 -29.69
CA THR A 205 -12.75 -0.05 -29.58
C THR A 205 -13.27 0.57 -30.89
N GLY A 206 -12.48 1.43 -31.52
CA GLY A 206 -12.80 2.12 -32.77
C GLY A 206 -12.36 1.40 -34.05
N ILE A 207 -11.96 0.13 -33.99
CA ILE A 207 -11.27 -0.54 -35.10
C ILE A 207 -12.06 -0.55 -36.40
N ARG A 208 -13.39 -0.67 -36.32
CA ARG A 208 -14.29 -0.63 -37.49
C ARG A 208 -14.26 0.71 -38.19
N VAL A 209 -14.17 1.83 -37.45
CA VAL A 209 -14.08 3.18 -38.02
C VAL A 209 -12.74 3.37 -38.71
N ILE A 210 -11.65 2.91 -38.08
CA ILE A 210 -10.30 2.97 -38.67
C ILE A 210 -10.28 2.20 -40.00
N LYS A 211 -10.81 0.98 -40.01
CA LYS A 211 -10.90 0.12 -41.19
C LYS A 211 -11.79 0.71 -42.29
N ALA A 212 -12.98 1.21 -41.93
CA ALA A 212 -13.91 1.82 -42.89
C ALA A 212 -13.36 3.07 -43.57
N ASN A 213 -12.42 3.77 -42.92
CA ASN A 213 -11.80 4.99 -43.45
C ASN A 213 -10.36 4.78 -43.96
N ALA A 214 -9.86 3.54 -44.03
CA ALA A 214 -8.50 3.20 -44.44
C ALA A 214 -7.40 4.03 -43.74
N LYS A 215 -7.55 4.26 -42.42
CA LYS A 215 -6.65 5.12 -41.63
C LYS A 215 -5.56 4.36 -40.86
N GLU A 216 -5.29 3.10 -41.17
CA GLU A 216 -4.31 2.28 -40.45
C GLU A 216 -2.91 2.92 -40.42
N THR A 217 -2.41 3.41 -41.54
CA THR A 217 -1.08 4.06 -41.63
C THR A 217 -1.00 5.32 -40.76
N SER A 218 -2.11 6.07 -40.67
CA SER A 218 -2.20 7.24 -39.78
C SER A 218 -2.11 6.81 -38.31
N GLN A 219 -2.83 5.75 -37.93
CA GLN A 219 -2.76 5.21 -36.56
C GLN A 219 -1.39 4.62 -36.23
N GLN A 220 -0.70 3.99 -37.19
CA GLN A 220 0.69 3.52 -37.02
C GLN A 220 1.65 4.68 -36.71
N THR A 221 1.44 5.84 -37.31
CA THR A 221 2.26 7.04 -37.05
C THR A 221 2.05 7.57 -35.63
N PHE A 222 0.79 7.62 -35.17
CA PHE A 222 0.46 7.97 -33.79
C PHE A 222 1.05 6.96 -32.80
N PHE A 223 0.91 5.66 -33.08
CA PHE A 223 1.49 4.59 -32.27
C PHE A 223 3.00 4.79 -32.12
N LYS A 224 3.73 4.97 -33.23
CA LYS A 224 5.18 5.19 -33.22
C LYS A 224 5.57 6.39 -32.35
N THR A 225 4.82 7.48 -32.43
CA THR A 225 5.07 8.70 -31.64
C THR A 225 4.89 8.44 -30.14
N ARG A 226 3.80 7.73 -29.75
CA ARG A 226 3.53 7.37 -28.36
C ARG A 226 4.55 6.39 -27.80
N THR A 227 4.90 5.36 -28.56
CA THR A 227 5.93 4.39 -28.16
C THR A 227 7.31 5.03 -28.05
N GLU A 228 7.64 6.00 -28.91
CA GLU A 228 8.92 6.73 -28.81
C GLU A 228 8.97 7.63 -27.56
N GLY A 229 7.84 8.26 -27.20
CA GLY A 229 7.69 8.98 -25.94
C GLY A 229 7.91 8.07 -24.73
N GLN A 230 7.25 6.90 -24.70
CA GLN A 230 7.46 5.89 -23.67
C GLN A 230 8.91 5.41 -23.63
N ARG A 231 9.51 5.08 -24.78
CA ARG A 231 10.89 4.61 -24.87
C ARG A 231 11.88 5.62 -24.27
N LYS A 232 11.68 6.92 -24.55
CA LYS A 232 12.52 7.98 -23.95
C LYS A 232 12.35 8.06 -22.44
N ALA A 233 11.11 7.97 -21.94
CA ALA A 233 10.83 7.96 -20.50
C ALA A 233 11.42 6.71 -19.81
N GLU A 234 11.30 5.53 -20.42
CA GLU A 234 11.88 4.28 -19.95
C GLU A 234 13.41 4.38 -19.88
N ILE A 235 14.07 4.82 -20.95
CA ILE A 235 15.54 4.94 -20.97
C ILE A 235 16.02 5.97 -19.94
N SER A 236 15.35 7.11 -19.81
CA SER A 236 15.66 8.13 -18.79
C SER A 236 15.56 7.56 -17.37
N THR A 237 14.46 6.84 -17.09
CA THR A 237 14.23 6.19 -15.79
C THR A 237 15.24 5.08 -15.53
N ALA A 238 15.53 4.25 -16.54
CA ALA A 238 16.49 3.16 -16.45
C ALA A 238 17.90 3.67 -16.18
N ARG A 239 18.36 4.72 -16.87
CA ARG A 239 19.68 5.33 -16.63
C ARG A 239 19.84 5.80 -15.18
N LEU A 240 18.80 6.44 -14.65
CA LEU A 240 18.82 6.90 -13.26
C LEU A 240 18.78 5.74 -12.26
N ASN A 241 17.96 4.72 -12.53
CA ASN A 241 17.87 3.53 -11.69
C ASN A 241 19.19 2.73 -11.68
N ILE A 242 19.86 2.64 -12.83
CA ILE A 242 21.19 2.06 -12.98
C ILE A 242 22.17 2.84 -12.10
N LEU A 243 22.28 4.16 -12.25
CA LEU A 243 23.18 4.99 -11.44
C LEU A 243 22.90 4.83 -9.94
N PHE A 244 21.62 4.80 -9.55
CA PHE A 244 21.21 4.60 -8.16
C PHE A 244 21.62 3.21 -7.63
N THR A 245 21.40 2.17 -8.41
CA THR A 245 21.74 0.78 -8.04
C THR A 245 23.26 0.60 -7.93
N TYR A 246 24.02 1.12 -8.89
CA TYR A 246 25.49 1.10 -8.83
C TYR A 246 26.01 1.89 -7.65
N PHE A 247 25.56 3.13 -7.45
CA PHE A 247 25.95 3.90 -6.27
C PHE A 247 25.68 3.13 -4.98
N TRP A 248 24.54 2.46 -4.88
CA TRP A 248 24.17 1.71 -3.68
C TRP A 248 25.05 0.49 -3.44
N ASN A 249 25.28 -0.32 -4.48
CA ASN A 249 26.16 -1.49 -4.39
C ASN A 249 27.60 -1.09 -4.06
N GLU A 250 28.06 0.04 -4.61
CA GLU A 250 29.44 0.54 -4.44
C GLU A 250 29.64 1.42 -3.21
N ALA A 251 28.58 1.99 -2.64
CA ALA A 251 28.65 2.83 -1.44
C ALA A 251 29.26 2.08 -0.25
N GLY A 252 28.93 0.78 -0.11
CA GLY A 252 29.53 -0.10 0.89
C GLY A 252 31.04 -0.24 0.70
N PHE A 253 31.51 -0.36 -0.55
CA PHE A 253 32.93 -0.50 -0.85
C PHE A 253 33.75 0.73 -0.44
N ILE A 254 33.19 1.94 -0.48
CA ILE A 254 33.89 3.15 -0.01
C ILE A 254 34.14 3.07 1.50
N SER A 255 33.13 2.70 2.29
CA SER A 255 33.28 2.49 3.74
C SER A 255 34.30 1.40 4.06
N VAL A 256 34.30 0.32 3.28
CA VAL A 256 35.25 -0.80 3.40
C VAL A 256 36.68 -0.39 3.01
N ALA A 257 36.85 0.37 1.94
CA ALA A 257 38.15 0.85 1.48
C ALA A 257 38.77 1.79 2.52
N LEU A 258 37.99 2.75 3.04
CA LEU A 258 38.44 3.64 4.12
C LEU A 258 38.78 2.86 5.39
N LEU A 259 38.00 1.83 5.72
CA LEU A 259 38.30 0.93 6.83
C LEU A 259 39.65 0.22 6.64
N TYR A 260 39.93 -0.35 5.47
CA TYR A 260 41.20 -1.04 5.23
C TYR A 260 42.39 -0.08 5.22
N ILE A 261 42.25 1.13 4.70
CA ILE A 261 43.31 2.14 4.72
C ILE A 261 43.57 2.60 6.15
N ALA A 262 42.57 3.18 6.82
CA ALA A 262 42.76 3.73 8.15
C ALA A 262 42.98 2.63 9.20
N GLY A 263 42.18 1.57 9.14
CA GLY A 263 42.27 0.46 10.07
C GLY A 263 43.49 -0.44 9.84
N GLY A 264 43.95 -0.61 8.60
CA GLY A 264 45.21 -1.29 8.33
C GLY A 264 46.39 -0.56 8.95
N LEU A 265 46.46 0.77 8.80
CA LEU A 265 47.47 1.60 9.47
C LEU A 265 47.36 1.51 10.99
N MET A 266 46.15 1.51 11.54
CA MET A 266 45.94 1.35 12.99
C MET A 266 46.39 -0.01 13.52
N VAL A 267 46.20 -1.09 12.74
CA VAL A 267 46.70 -2.44 13.06
C VAL A 267 48.22 -2.48 13.01
N MET A 268 48.84 -1.89 11.98
CA MET A 268 50.31 -1.79 11.86
C MET A 268 50.92 -1.01 13.03
N ASN A 269 50.23 0.02 13.51
CA ASN A 269 50.66 0.85 14.64
C ASN A 269 50.28 0.26 16.01
N GLY A 270 49.66 -0.93 16.07
CA GLY A 270 49.27 -1.60 17.32
C GLY A 270 48.09 -0.96 18.07
N THR A 271 47.37 -0.03 17.44
CA THR A 271 46.21 0.67 18.03
C THR A 271 44.86 -0.01 17.76
N ALA A 272 44.86 -1.06 16.93
CA ALA A 272 43.73 -1.94 16.67
C ALA A 272 44.22 -3.37 16.40
N THR A 273 43.35 -4.36 16.58
CA THR A 273 43.68 -5.76 16.24
C THR A 273 43.20 -6.14 14.83
N LEU A 274 43.81 -7.16 14.22
CA LEU A 274 43.34 -7.69 12.94
C LEU A 274 41.89 -8.19 13.02
N GLY A 275 41.50 -8.83 14.13
CA GLY A 275 40.12 -9.23 14.37
C GLY A 275 39.15 -8.04 14.45
N GLU A 276 39.58 -6.89 15.00
CA GLU A 276 38.76 -5.67 14.99
C GLU A 276 38.54 -5.18 13.57
N LEU A 277 39.60 -5.09 12.76
CA LEU A 277 39.48 -4.70 11.35
C LEU A 277 38.43 -5.56 10.62
N ILE A 278 38.46 -6.88 10.82
CA ILE A 278 37.49 -7.80 10.19
C ILE A 278 36.08 -7.67 10.79
N ALA A 279 35.92 -7.47 12.10
CA ALA A 279 34.59 -7.22 12.67
C ALA A 279 33.96 -5.92 12.15
N PHE A 280 34.76 -4.85 12.04
CA PHE A 280 34.31 -3.58 11.48
C PHE A 280 33.90 -3.71 10.01
N GLN A 281 34.51 -4.61 9.24
CA GLN A 281 34.09 -4.93 7.88
C GLN A 281 32.66 -5.48 7.85
N PHE A 282 32.32 -6.39 8.76
CA PHE A 282 30.95 -6.89 8.86
C PHE A 282 29.99 -5.80 9.32
N TYR A 283 30.35 -4.99 10.32
CA TYR A 283 29.50 -3.90 10.78
C TYR A 283 29.25 -2.83 9.69
N ALA A 284 30.27 -2.51 8.88
CA ALA A 284 30.14 -1.59 7.76
C ALA A 284 29.10 -2.07 6.74
N ASN A 285 29.02 -3.38 6.47
CA ASN A 285 27.98 -3.94 5.59
C ASN A 285 26.61 -3.98 6.27
N MET A 286 26.55 -4.18 7.59
CA MET A 286 25.29 -4.26 8.34
C MET A 286 24.53 -2.93 8.41
N VAL A 287 25.21 -1.78 8.33
CA VAL A 287 24.55 -0.46 8.40
C VAL A 287 23.92 -0.02 7.08
N VAL A 288 24.29 -0.64 5.96
CA VAL A 288 23.83 -0.28 4.61
C VAL A 288 22.32 -0.52 4.47
N GLN A 289 21.84 -1.75 4.70
CA GLN A 289 20.41 -2.10 4.53
C GLN A 289 19.46 -1.27 5.42
N PRO A 290 19.72 -1.05 6.73
CA PRO A 290 18.92 -0.18 7.58
C PRO A 290 18.70 1.24 7.02
N LEU A 291 19.72 1.83 6.39
CA LEU A 291 19.57 3.16 5.77
C LEU A 291 18.56 3.16 4.62
N MET A 292 18.45 2.05 3.86
CA MET A 292 17.39 1.91 2.84
C MET A 292 16.02 1.83 3.47
N ASP A 293 15.86 0.98 4.48
CA ASP A 293 14.56 0.75 5.12
C ASP A 293 14.03 2.07 5.73
N ILE A 294 14.93 2.90 6.28
CA ILE A 294 14.61 4.25 6.77
C ILE A 294 14.14 5.17 5.63
N SER A 295 14.83 5.17 4.49
CA SER A 295 14.44 5.97 3.32
C SER A 295 13.08 5.51 2.75
N GLN A 296 12.88 4.20 2.62
CA GLN A 296 11.65 3.60 2.09
C GLN A 296 10.44 3.83 3.01
N PHE A 297 10.65 3.92 4.33
CA PHE A 297 9.58 4.20 5.29
C PHE A 297 8.81 5.48 4.96
N VAL A 298 9.51 6.56 4.60
CA VAL A 298 8.87 7.85 4.27
C VAL A 298 8.02 7.72 3.01
N VAL A 299 8.57 7.11 1.96
CA VAL A 299 7.90 6.93 0.67
C VAL A 299 6.66 6.05 0.84
N ALA A 300 6.81 4.88 1.46
CA ALA A 300 5.73 3.94 1.68
C ALA A 300 4.63 4.51 2.60
N GLY A 301 5.00 5.25 3.65
CA GLY A 301 4.04 5.86 4.57
C GLY A 301 3.23 7.00 3.95
N ASN A 302 3.83 7.77 3.03
CA ASN A 302 3.11 8.76 2.25
C ASN A 302 2.14 8.10 1.26
N ARG A 303 2.59 7.05 0.55
CA ARG A 303 1.74 6.27 -0.37
C ARG A 303 0.56 5.63 0.36
N ALA A 304 0.80 4.99 1.50
CA ALA A 304 -0.24 4.45 2.37
C ALA A 304 -1.21 5.54 2.86
N GLY A 305 -0.71 6.72 3.23
CA GLY A 305 -1.55 7.84 3.66
C GLY A 305 -2.53 8.32 2.59
N VAL A 306 -2.13 8.36 1.31
CA VAL A 306 -3.02 8.69 0.19
C VAL A 306 -4.11 7.63 0.02
N SER A 307 -3.73 6.35 0.05
CA SER A 307 -4.68 5.24 -0.04
C SER A 307 -5.64 5.20 1.14
N ILE A 308 -5.18 5.49 2.37
CA ILE A 308 -6.05 5.61 3.55
C ILE A 308 -7.11 6.68 3.31
N LYS A 309 -6.75 7.87 2.80
CA LYS A 309 -7.74 8.93 2.50
C LYS A 309 -8.79 8.47 1.50
N ARG A 310 -8.39 7.75 0.44
CA ARG A 310 -9.33 7.17 -0.55
C ARG A 310 -10.27 6.14 0.08
N ILE A 311 -9.77 5.32 1.00
CA ILE A 311 -10.61 4.35 1.73
C ILE A 311 -11.55 5.06 2.72
N ASP A 312 -11.06 6.07 3.41
CA ASP A 312 -11.83 6.85 4.37
C ASP A 312 -12.96 7.64 3.68
N GLU A 313 -12.74 8.11 2.45
CA GLU A 313 -13.78 8.67 1.58
C GLU A 313 -14.93 7.68 1.34
N LEU A 314 -14.63 6.40 1.09
CA LEU A 314 -15.66 5.36 0.92
C LEU A 314 -16.41 5.11 2.24
N LEU A 315 -15.66 4.96 3.34
CA LEU A 315 -16.20 4.67 4.68
C LEU A 315 -16.99 5.84 5.28
N SER A 316 -16.70 7.08 4.87
CA SER A 316 -17.45 8.27 5.27
C SER A 316 -18.70 8.50 4.43
N THR A 317 -18.78 7.88 3.25
CA THR A 317 -20.01 7.93 2.45
C THR A 317 -21.17 7.25 3.19
N ARG A 318 -22.35 7.86 3.13
CA ARG A 318 -23.58 7.38 3.76
C ARG A 318 -24.63 7.13 2.70
N SER A 319 -25.50 6.15 2.93
CA SER A 319 -26.62 5.94 2.03
C SER A 319 -27.64 7.07 2.17
N ALA A 320 -28.19 7.53 1.05
CA ALA A 320 -29.32 8.44 1.01
C ALA A 320 -30.64 7.75 1.41
N LEU A 321 -30.70 6.42 1.32
CA LEU A 321 -31.88 5.65 1.75
C LEU A 321 -32.01 5.74 3.26
N LYS A 322 -33.09 6.38 3.73
CA LYS A 322 -33.43 6.45 5.16
C LYS A 322 -34.18 5.18 5.55
N PHE A 323 -33.59 4.36 6.40
CA PHE A 323 -34.29 3.20 6.98
C PHE A 323 -35.23 3.67 8.09
N ALA A 324 -36.49 3.19 8.07
CA ALA A 324 -37.44 3.52 9.12
C ALA A 324 -36.96 2.97 10.47
N ALA A 325 -36.77 3.85 11.45
CA ALA A 325 -36.36 3.48 12.81
C ALA A 325 -37.58 2.92 13.56
N GLY A 326 -37.79 1.61 13.48
CA GLY A 326 -38.91 0.94 14.14
C GLY A 326 -40.27 1.17 13.46
N GLY A 327 -41.18 0.20 13.57
CA GLY A 327 -42.54 0.31 13.02
C GLY A 327 -42.66 0.20 11.49
N ALA A 328 -41.62 -0.29 10.80
CA ALA A 328 -41.66 -0.43 9.35
C ALA A 328 -42.79 -1.38 8.90
N SER A 329 -43.69 -0.89 8.04
CA SER A 329 -44.78 -1.70 7.51
C SER A 329 -44.21 -2.85 6.67
N ARG A 330 -44.77 -4.05 6.87
CA ARG A 330 -44.31 -5.29 6.25
C ARG A 330 -45.41 -5.80 5.32
N PRO A 331 -45.43 -5.38 4.05
CA PRO A 331 -46.46 -5.83 3.12
C PRO A 331 -46.29 -7.33 2.85
N GLU A 332 -47.27 -8.14 3.23
CA GLU A 332 -47.28 -9.57 2.90
C GLU A 332 -47.42 -9.83 1.39
N SER A 333 -48.11 -8.91 0.71
CA SER A 333 -48.29 -8.89 -0.75
C SER A 333 -48.38 -7.45 -1.26
N ILE A 334 -47.91 -7.22 -2.48
CA ILE A 334 -48.07 -5.94 -3.18
C ILE A 334 -49.40 -6.01 -3.96
N ARG A 335 -50.41 -5.26 -3.51
CA ARG A 335 -51.72 -5.12 -4.17
C ARG A 335 -51.73 -3.91 -5.12
N GLU A 336 -50.94 -2.90 -4.80
CA GLU A 336 -50.95 -1.62 -5.50
C GLU A 336 -49.61 -0.90 -5.35
N LEU A 337 -49.18 -0.23 -6.43
CA LEU A 337 -48.10 0.76 -6.46
C LEU A 337 -48.64 2.07 -7.07
N GLU A 338 -48.46 3.17 -6.36
CA GLU A 338 -48.98 4.48 -6.74
C GLU A 338 -47.87 5.53 -6.70
N PHE A 339 -47.73 6.30 -7.77
CA PHE A 339 -46.88 7.49 -7.86
C PHE A 339 -47.78 8.72 -7.88
N LYS A 340 -47.50 9.71 -7.02
CA LYS A 340 -48.24 10.99 -6.92
C LYS A 340 -47.27 12.14 -7.10
N LYS A 341 -47.25 12.72 -8.30
CA LYS A 341 -46.39 13.85 -8.67
C LYS A 341 -44.92 13.64 -8.29
N ALA A 342 -44.47 12.39 -8.36
CA ALA A 342 -43.14 12.01 -7.90
C ALA A 342 -42.08 12.64 -8.80
N ALA A 343 -41.02 13.15 -8.19
CA ALA A 343 -39.90 13.76 -8.90
C ALA A 343 -38.56 13.30 -8.32
N LEU A 344 -37.57 13.21 -9.21
CA LEU A 344 -36.19 12.90 -8.88
C LEU A 344 -35.28 13.89 -9.59
N LYS A 345 -34.44 14.58 -8.83
CA LYS A 345 -33.43 15.50 -9.32
C LYS A 345 -32.24 14.74 -9.88
N ASN A 346 -31.54 15.36 -10.81
CA ASN A 346 -30.28 14.87 -11.32
C ASN A 346 -29.20 15.05 -10.25
N PRO A 347 -28.46 13.99 -9.86
CA PRO A 347 -27.36 14.13 -8.90
C PRO A 347 -26.24 15.10 -9.36
N LYS A 348 -26.18 15.41 -10.67
CA LYS A 348 -25.13 16.24 -11.29
C LYS A 348 -25.57 17.68 -11.63
N GLY A 349 -26.78 18.11 -11.29
CA GLY A 349 -27.26 19.47 -11.59
C GLY A 349 -28.67 19.75 -11.07
N ASP A 350 -29.22 20.92 -11.41
CA ASP A 350 -30.52 21.37 -10.87
C ASP A 350 -31.75 20.83 -11.63
N ASP A 351 -31.54 20.16 -12.76
CA ASP A 351 -32.61 19.57 -13.56
C ASP A 351 -33.19 18.28 -12.94
N PHE A 352 -34.41 17.93 -13.36
CA PHE A 352 -35.09 16.71 -12.92
C PHE A 352 -34.87 15.56 -13.92
N LEU A 353 -34.44 14.39 -13.42
CA LEU A 353 -34.44 13.14 -14.19
C LEU A 353 -35.85 12.61 -14.41
N LEU A 354 -36.73 12.84 -13.43
CA LEU A 354 -38.15 12.55 -13.48
C LEU A 354 -38.88 13.71 -12.82
N LYS A 355 -39.95 14.21 -13.44
CA LYS A 355 -40.73 15.34 -12.94
C LYS A 355 -42.22 15.04 -13.08
N ASP A 356 -42.96 15.27 -12.00
CA ASP A 356 -44.42 15.19 -11.94
C ASP A 356 -44.99 13.84 -12.43
N ILE A 357 -44.34 12.74 -12.04
CA ILE A 357 -44.78 11.40 -12.44
C ILE A 357 -45.97 10.97 -11.58
N SER A 358 -47.12 10.73 -12.23
CA SER A 358 -48.33 10.25 -11.58
C SER A 358 -48.93 9.06 -12.32
N PHE A 359 -49.02 7.90 -11.67
CA PHE A 359 -49.71 6.71 -12.20
C PHE A 359 -50.01 5.73 -11.07
N ARG A 360 -50.92 4.78 -11.35
CA ARG A 360 -51.31 3.71 -10.42
C ARG A 360 -51.23 2.36 -11.15
N ALA A 361 -50.65 1.35 -10.50
CA ALA A 361 -50.55 -0.01 -11.00
C ALA A 361 -51.13 -0.99 -9.97
N LEU A 362 -52.12 -1.78 -10.38
CA LEU A 362 -52.80 -2.76 -9.52
C LEU A 362 -52.24 -4.18 -9.72
N ARG A 363 -52.38 -5.02 -8.69
CA ARG A 363 -51.99 -6.42 -8.76
C ARG A 363 -52.68 -7.12 -9.93
N GLY A 364 -51.90 -7.87 -10.71
CA GLY A 364 -52.36 -8.58 -11.90
C GLY A 364 -52.34 -7.74 -13.18
N GLN A 365 -52.20 -6.41 -13.09
CA GLN A 365 -52.03 -5.56 -14.27
C GLN A 365 -50.60 -5.68 -14.82
N ARG A 366 -50.50 -5.62 -16.16
CA ARG A 366 -49.22 -5.51 -16.87
C ARG A 366 -49.11 -4.11 -17.43
N VAL A 367 -48.19 -3.32 -16.90
CA VAL A 367 -47.94 -1.94 -17.34
C VAL A 367 -46.72 -1.92 -18.25
N ALA A 368 -46.90 -1.43 -19.48
CA ALA A 368 -45.81 -1.25 -20.43
C ALA A 368 -45.27 0.18 -20.36
N LEU A 369 -43.98 0.33 -20.07
CA LEU A 369 -43.31 1.63 -20.02
C LEU A 369 -42.56 1.90 -21.34
N VAL A 370 -43.11 2.78 -22.18
CA VAL A 370 -42.62 3.03 -23.54
C VAL A 370 -42.07 4.46 -23.67
N GLY A 371 -41.03 4.65 -24.47
CA GLY A 371 -40.47 5.97 -24.76
C GLY A 371 -39.08 5.90 -25.39
N LYS A 372 -38.53 7.04 -25.82
CA LYS A 372 -37.19 7.13 -26.42
C LYS A 372 -36.08 6.75 -25.42
N ILE A 373 -34.90 6.38 -25.90
CA ILE A 373 -33.73 6.16 -25.04
C ILE A 373 -33.44 7.45 -24.25
N GLY A 374 -33.11 7.31 -22.95
CA GLY A 374 -32.81 8.46 -22.08
C GLY A 374 -34.03 9.13 -21.43
N CYS A 375 -35.28 8.76 -21.77
CA CYS A 375 -36.48 9.39 -21.19
C CYS A 375 -36.80 9.01 -19.73
N GLY A 376 -35.85 8.43 -18.97
CA GLY A 376 -36.05 8.12 -17.55
C GLY A 376 -36.69 6.77 -17.21
N LYS A 377 -36.97 5.88 -18.18
CA LYS A 377 -37.62 4.57 -17.93
C LYS A 377 -36.94 3.74 -16.83
N SER A 378 -35.64 3.50 -16.96
CA SER A 378 -34.87 2.74 -15.96
C SER A 378 -34.78 3.47 -14.62
N THR A 379 -34.83 4.80 -14.63
CA THR A 379 -34.85 5.62 -13.42
C THR A 379 -36.19 5.48 -12.69
N LEU A 380 -37.29 5.38 -13.43
CA LEU A 380 -38.62 5.17 -12.84
C LEU A 380 -38.71 3.81 -12.15
N LEU A 381 -38.21 2.76 -12.80
CA LEU A 381 -38.12 1.43 -12.21
C LEU A 381 -37.24 1.41 -10.95
N ALA A 382 -36.14 2.18 -10.95
CA ALA A 382 -35.30 2.31 -9.78
C ALA A 382 -36.01 3.00 -8.61
N LEU A 383 -36.87 3.99 -8.84
CA LEU A 383 -37.73 4.57 -7.80
C LEU A 383 -38.78 3.57 -7.30
N ALA A 384 -39.40 2.81 -8.22
CA ALA A 384 -40.39 1.80 -7.87
C ALA A 384 -39.81 0.71 -6.96
N LEU A 385 -38.56 0.30 -7.19
CA LEU A 385 -37.83 -0.67 -6.36
C LEU A 385 -37.11 -0.04 -5.15
N ARG A 386 -37.32 1.28 -4.94
CA ARG A 386 -36.64 2.09 -3.93
C ARG A 386 -35.13 1.89 -3.92
N LEU A 387 -34.51 1.81 -5.11
CA LEU A 387 -33.05 1.82 -5.30
C LEU A 387 -32.47 3.24 -5.20
N SER A 388 -33.34 4.25 -5.32
CA SER A 388 -33.07 5.66 -5.09
C SER A 388 -34.23 6.26 -4.29
N GLU A 389 -33.96 7.27 -3.45
CA GLU A 389 -35.03 8.10 -2.87
C GLU A 389 -35.57 9.07 -3.92
N HIS A 390 -36.85 9.41 -3.84
CA HIS A 390 -37.44 10.51 -4.59
C HIS A 390 -37.22 11.85 -3.86
N ASP A 391 -37.20 12.97 -4.58
CA ASP A 391 -36.94 14.31 -4.01
C ASP A 391 -38.24 15.09 -3.72
N ALA A 392 -39.30 14.82 -4.47
CA ALA A 392 -40.62 15.43 -4.28
C ALA A 392 -41.75 14.48 -4.70
N GLY A 393 -42.98 14.81 -4.30
CA GLY A 393 -44.15 13.95 -4.45
C GLY A 393 -44.09 12.74 -3.53
N ASP A 394 -45.03 11.81 -3.73
CA ASP A 394 -45.17 10.60 -2.91
C ASP A 394 -45.17 9.34 -3.78
N ILE A 395 -44.59 8.26 -3.24
CA ILE A 395 -44.68 6.92 -3.81
C ILE A 395 -45.23 5.99 -2.73
N ALA A 396 -46.36 5.36 -3.00
CA ALA A 396 -47.05 4.50 -2.04
C ALA A 396 -47.20 3.07 -2.54
N VAL A 397 -47.09 2.12 -1.63
CA VAL A 397 -47.37 0.69 -1.85
C VAL A 397 -48.50 0.30 -0.91
N ASN A 398 -49.62 -0.20 -1.45
CA ASN A 398 -50.84 -0.48 -0.69
C ASN A 398 -51.31 0.71 0.16
N GLY A 399 -51.13 1.94 -0.33
CA GLY A 399 -51.48 3.18 0.36
C GLY A 399 -50.48 3.65 1.44
N ALA A 400 -49.47 2.85 1.79
CA ALA A 400 -48.40 3.28 2.70
C ALA A 400 -47.21 3.86 1.92
N ASP A 401 -46.62 4.96 2.38
CA ASP A 401 -45.41 5.53 1.77
C ASP A 401 -44.30 4.48 1.72
N ILE A 402 -43.70 4.29 0.54
CA ILE A 402 -42.61 3.36 0.27
C ILE A 402 -41.41 3.55 1.22
N ARG A 403 -41.24 4.77 1.76
CA ARG A 403 -40.20 5.13 2.75
C ARG A 403 -40.40 4.45 4.10
N THR A 404 -41.65 4.18 4.47
CA THR A 404 -42.03 3.56 5.74
C THR A 404 -41.94 2.02 5.71
N LEU A 405 -41.68 1.43 4.54
CA LEU A 405 -41.61 -0.03 4.39
C LEU A 405 -40.27 -0.61 4.84
N ASP A 406 -40.31 -1.86 5.30
CA ASP A 406 -39.11 -2.67 5.46
C ASP A 406 -38.50 -2.95 4.07
N LEU A 407 -37.38 -2.30 3.77
CA LEU A 407 -36.77 -2.34 2.43
C LEU A 407 -36.39 -3.75 1.99
N LYS A 408 -35.95 -4.61 2.93
CA LYS A 408 -35.54 -5.98 2.61
C LYS A 408 -36.77 -6.80 2.19
N ARG A 409 -37.81 -6.81 3.02
CA ARG A 409 -39.05 -7.55 2.72
C ARG A 409 -39.78 -7.00 1.50
N PHE A 410 -39.76 -5.68 1.31
CA PHE A 410 -40.33 -5.05 0.12
C PHE A 410 -39.68 -5.59 -1.16
N ARG A 411 -38.35 -5.72 -1.19
CA ARG A 411 -37.60 -6.20 -2.37
C ARG A 411 -37.63 -7.73 -2.56
N GLU A 412 -38.07 -8.49 -1.54
CA GLU A 412 -38.30 -9.95 -1.65
C GLU A 412 -39.63 -10.29 -2.34
N LYS A 413 -40.52 -9.31 -2.52
CA LYS A 413 -41.81 -9.42 -3.20
C LYS A 413 -41.72 -8.88 -4.62
#